data_AF-A0A9D9SV55-F1
#
_entry.id   AF-A0A9D9SV55-F1
#
_cell.length_a   1.000
_cell.length_b   1.000
_cell.length_c   1.000
_cell.angle_alpha   90.00
_cell.angle_beta   90.00
_cell.angle_gamma   90.00
#
_symmetry.space_group_name_H-M   'P 1'
#
loop_
_entity.id
_entity.type
_entity.pdbx_description
1 polymer ?
#
loop_
_entity_poly.entity_id
_entity_poly.type
_entity_poly.pdbx_seq_one_letter_code
_entity_poly.pdbx_strand_id
1 'polypeptide(L)'
;MAITPKENSQALQQERKRLLIDATMTSIARQGFSNLTLSRIAGHAGLTAGIVNFYFNSKEALLLETLKSVAEEFDHTVYSALDRAGSSPAERLRAVVLASLAPEITEPRKVAVWYAFMSEGHARADYQEICGHRDQRYFTEIHGLCREVIALANPRPAISASAIAHAICGLIDEFWQDVLFIGADFERERASNQCLAFLASVFPWAYQMPEGEGADPQHPGAGVRKPAIRRASTDDLSEVARLFDLYRQFYQQPANRRGAGVYLDQRFAAEDSVIFLAEDESGRAIGFTQMYPALCSVAMARYWVLYDLFVDRAARGAGVGRMLMERARAHAVESGALRIDLETAVDNTIGQALYESLGYVRETQFHKYSLNLG
;
A
#
# COMPACT_ATOMS: atom_id res chain seq x y z
N MET A 1 4.28 -45.45 20.43
CA MET A 1 5.75 -45.20 20.43
C MET A 1 6.08 -44.62 21.80
N ALA A 2 6.78 -45.38 22.66
CA ALA A 2 7.04 -44.96 24.04
C ALA A 2 8.28 -44.04 24.08
N ILE A 3 8.10 -42.81 24.55
CA ILE A 3 9.17 -41.81 24.71
C ILE A 3 10.15 -42.32 25.77
N THR A 4 11.45 -42.32 25.47
CA THR A 4 12.47 -42.86 26.38
C THR A 4 12.76 -41.91 27.56
N PRO A 5 13.27 -42.40 28.71
CA PRO A 5 13.54 -41.57 29.90
C PRO A 5 14.50 -40.40 29.65
N LYS A 6 15.42 -40.54 28.69
CA LYS A 6 16.41 -39.52 28.32
C LYS A 6 15.80 -38.41 27.46
N GLU A 7 14.90 -38.76 26.54
CA GLU A 7 14.10 -37.82 25.75
C GLU A 7 13.14 -37.03 26.64
N ASN A 8 12.57 -37.67 27.66
CA ASN A 8 11.69 -37.01 28.64
C ASN A 8 12.43 -35.96 29.50
N SER A 9 13.69 -36.24 29.87
CA SER A 9 14.54 -35.30 30.62
C SER A 9 14.99 -34.10 29.77
N GLN A 10 15.36 -34.32 28.51
CA GLN A 10 15.73 -33.24 27.59
C GLN A 10 14.53 -32.35 27.22
N ALA A 11 13.35 -32.94 26.97
CA ALA A 11 12.13 -32.19 26.71
C ALA A 11 11.76 -31.28 27.89
N LEU A 12 11.84 -31.81 29.13
CA LEU A 12 11.58 -31.03 30.34
C LEU A 12 12.59 -29.90 30.54
N GLN A 13 13.87 -30.12 30.21
CA GLN A 13 14.88 -29.05 30.26
C GLN A 13 14.58 -27.94 29.25
N GLN A 14 14.19 -28.30 28.02
CA GLN A 14 13.85 -27.35 26.99
C GLN A 14 12.58 -26.54 27.34
N GLU A 15 11.58 -27.21 27.91
CA GLU A 15 10.37 -26.57 28.41
C GLU A 15 10.68 -25.54 29.51
N ARG A 16 11.53 -25.90 30.48
CA ARG A 16 11.95 -24.98 31.55
C ARG A 16 12.74 -23.78 31.03
N LYS A 17 13.63 -23.99 30.05
CA LYS A 17 14.33 -22.87 29.37
C LYS A 17 13.33 -21.94 28.70
N ARG A 18 12.32 -22.49 27.99
CA ARG A 18 11.27 -21.71 27.34
C ARG A 18 10.43 -20.92 28.34
N LEU A 19 10.07 -21.51 29.48
CA LEU A 19 9.35 -20.82 30.56
C LEU A 19 10.17 -19.64 31.12
N LEU A 20 11.48 -19.82 31.28
CA LEU A 20 12.36 -18.75 31.76
C LEU A 20 12.53 -17.62 30.74
N ILE A 21 12.61 -17.94 29.45
CA ILE A 21 12.62 -16.94 28.37
C ILE A 21 11.30 -16.16 28.36
N ASP A 22 10.15 -16.83 28.40
CA ASP A 22 8.83 -16.17 28.44
C ASP A 22 8.64 -15.30 29.70
N ALA A 23 9.09 -15.80 30.85
CA ALA A 23 9.09 -15.03 32.08
C ALA A 23 10.03 -13.82 32.02
N THR A 24 11.15 -13.92 31.30
CA THR A 24 12.08 -12.81 31.08
C THR A 24 11.43 -11.72 30.22
N MET A 25 10.80 -12.10 29.10
CA MET A 25 10.03 -11.17 28.25
C MET A 25 8.94 -10.46 29.06
N THR A 26 8.16 -11.23 29.85
CA THR A 26 7.11 -10.69 30.73
C THR A 26 7.66 -9.72 31.78
N SER A 27 8.83 -10.02 32.34
CA SER A 27 9.47 -9.17 33.35
C SER A 27 9.97 -7.85 32.73
N ILE A 28 10.59 -7.91 31.55
CA ILE A 28 11.05 -6.73 30.80
C ILE A 28 9.85 -5.82 30.50
N ALA A 29 8.79 -6.38 29.91
CA ALA A 29 7.61 -5.62 29.48
C ALA A 29 6.87 -4.94 30.63
N ARG A 30 6.80 -5.57 31.82
CA ARG A 30 6.06 -5.03 32.96
C ARG A 30 6.86 -4.07 33.86
N GLN A 31 8.17 -4.24 33.94
CA GLN A 31 8.97 -3.62 35.02
C GLN A 31 10.16 -2.82 34.50
N GLY A 32 10.44 -2.91 33.20
CA GLY A 32 11.61 -2.31 32.57
C GLY A 32 12.91 -3.06 32.88
N PHE A 33 13.92 -2.79 32.06
CA PHE A 33 15.19 -3.52 32.07
C PHE A 33 15.99 -3.32 33.38
N SER A 34 16.06 -2.09 33.88
CA SER A 34 16.89 -1.71 35.03
C SER A 34 16.48 -2.38 36.35
N ASN A 35 15.22 -2.81 36.48
CA ASN A 35 14.67 -3.40 37.71
C ASN A 35 14.64 -4.94 37.72
N LEU A 36 15.21 -5.58 36.70
CA LEU A 36 15.20 -7.03 36.56
C LEU A 36 16.09 -7.73 37.58
N THR A 37 15.56 -8.74 38.25
CA THR A 37 16.32 -9.65 39.13
C THR A 37 15.99 -11.11 38.80
N LEU A 38 16.95 -12.01 39.00
CA LEU A 38 16.76 -13.45 38.76
C LEU A 38 15.60 -14.03 39.57
N SER A 39 15.42 -13.56 40.81
CA SER A 39 14.32 -14.01 41.69
C SER A 39 12.95 -13.65 41.11
N ARG A 40 12.79 -12.44 40.58
CA ARG A 40 11.52 -12.00 39.97
C ARG A 40 11.21 -12.76 38.68
N ILE A 41 12.22 -12.94 37.82
CA ILE A 41 12.06 -13.70 36.58
C ILE A 41 11.65 -15.14 36.90
N ALA A 42 12.35 -15.80 37.82
CA ALA A 42 12.00 -17.15 38.23
C ALA A 42 10.58 -17.22 38.81
N GLY A 43 10.20 -16.24 39.64
CA GLY A 43 8.86 -16.12 40.21
C GLY A 43 7.76 -16.06 39.16
N HIS A 44 7.94 -15.31 38.07
CA HIS A 44 6.97 -15.28 36.95
C HIS A 44 6.85 -16.63 36.23
N ALA A 45 7.92 -17.43 36.18
CA ALA A 45 7.89 -18.79 35.64
C ALA A 45 7.32 -19.84 36.62
N GLY A 46 6.99 -19.46 37.86
CA GLY A 46 6.65 -20.42 38.92
C GLY A 46 7.84 -21.25 39.40
N LEU A 47 9.07 -20.74 39.22
CA LEU A 47 10.32 -21.44 39.52
C LEU A 47 11.14 -20.71 40.58
N THR A 48 12.15 -21.38 41.13
CA THR A 48 13.07 -20.80 42.12
C THR A 48 14.24 -20.10 41.44
N ALA A 49 14.79 -19.04 42.05
CA ALA A 49 15.94 -18.31 41.50
C ALA A 49 17.15 -19.22 41.18
N GLY A 50 17.36 -20.28 41.98
CA GLY A 50 18.44 -21.24 41.77
C GLY A 50 18.34 -22.00 40.45
N ILE A 51 17.14 -22.18 39.89
CA ILE A 51 16.97 -22.86 38.60
C ILE A 51 17.48 -22.02 37.43
N VAL A 52 17.47 -20.69 37.58
CA VAL A 52 17.96 -19.79 36.53
C VAL A 52 19.46 -19.91 36.40
N ASN A 53 20.18 -19.90 37.52
CA ASN A 53 21.61 -20.13 37.54
C ASN A 53 21.97 -21.52 37.00
N PHE A 54 21.15 -22.54 37.27
CA PHE A 54 21.35 -23.88 36.73
C PHE A 54 21.30 -23.93 35.19
N TYR A 55 20.37 -23.20 34.55
CA TYR A 55 20.20 -23.24 33.10
C TYR A 55 21.01 -22.20 32.33
N PHE A 56 21.25 -21.03 32.91
CA PHE A 56 21.82 -19.88 32.21
C PHE A 56 23.07 -19.31 32.86
N ASN A 57 23.49 -19.77 34.04
CA ASN A 57 24.65 -19.28 34.81
C ASN A 57 24.57 -17.83 35.33
N SER A 58 23.98 -16.89 34.58
CA SER A 58 23.84 -15.48 34.98
C SER A 58 22.56 -14.83 34.44
N LYS A 59 22.25 -13.63 34.95
CA LYS A 59 21.17 -12.78 34.43
C LYS A 59 21.45 -12.39 32.99
N GLU A 60 22.68 -12.00 32.70
CA GLU A 60 23.14 -11.55 31.38
C GLU A 60 23.00 -12.65 30.33
N ALA A 61 23.35 -13.89 30.68
CA ALA A 61 23.21 -15.02 29.77
C ALA A 61 21.75 -15.39 29.48
N LEU A 62 20.85 -15.31 30.48
CA LEU A 62 19.41 -15.46 30.25
C LEU A 62 18.85 -14.34 29.36
N LEU A 63 19.31 -13.12 29.57
CA LEU A 63 18.94 -11.97 28.76
C LEU A 63 19.38 -12.15 27.30
N LEU A 64 20.62 -12.56 27.06
CA LEU A 64 21.13 -12.82 25.70
C LEU A 64 20.40 -13.98 25.03
N GLU A 65 20.09 -15.06 25.75
CA GLU A 65 19.30 -16.16 25.18
C GLU A 65 17.87 -15.71 24.84
N THR A 66 17.28 -14.84 25.68
CA THR A 66 15.96 -14.25 25.41
C THR A 66 15.99 -13.42 24.13
N LEU A 67 16.98 -12.54 23.97
CA LEU A 67 17.18 -11.76 22.74
C LEU A 67 17.37 -12.66 21.53
N LYS A 68 18.22 -13.68 21.65
CA LYS A 68 18.50 -14.64 20.58
C LYS A 68 17.22 -15.38 20.15
N SER A 69 16.40 -15.82 21.10
CA SER A 69 15.12 -16.46 20.80
C SER A 69 14.18 -15.55 20.02
N VAL A 70 14.10 -14.27 20.39
CA VAL A 70 13.26 -13.28 19.68
C VAL A 70 13.81 -12.99 18.28
N ALA A 71 15.13 -12.84 18.14
CA ALA A 71 15.78 -12.60 16.86
C ALA A 71 15.64 -13.79 15.89
N GLU A 72 15.75 -15.03 16.39
CA GLU A 72 15.55 -16.26 15.59
C GLU A 72 14.11 -16.39 15.10
N GLU A 73 13.13 -16.02 15.92
CA GLU A 73 11.72 -16.01 15.52
C GLU A 73 11.43 -14.93 14.47
N PHE A 74 12.06 -13.75 14.59
CA PHE A 74 12.00 -12.71 13.57
C PHE A 74 12.53 -13.22 12.23
N ASP A 75 13.75 -13.75 12.22
CA ASP A 75 14.38 -14.29 11.01
C ASP A 75 13.51 -15.38 10.38
N HIS A 76 13.06 -16.36 11.17
CA HIS A 76 12.21 -17.44 10.69
C HIS A 76 10.93 -16.92 10.03
N THR A 77 10.28 -15.92 10.64
CA THR A 77 9.03 -15.33 10.14
C THR A 77 9.25 -14.61 8.81
N VAL A 78 10.30 -13.78 8.72
CA VAL A 78 10.63 -13.03 7.49
C VAL A 78 11.08 -13.96 6.36
N TYR A 79 12.01 -14.89 6.61
CA TYR A 79 12.49 -15.80 5.57
C TYR A 79 11.40 -16.77 5.09
N SER A 80 10.52 -17.25 5.97
CA SER A 80 9.37 -18.05 5.56
C SER A 80 8.38 -17.27 4.68
N ALA A 81 8.22 -15.96 4.92
CA ALA A 81 7.41 -15.11 4.05
C ALA A 81 8.06 -14.92 2.67
N LEU A 82 9.38 -14.70 2.64
CA LEU A 82 10.16 -14.59 1.40
C LEU A 82 10.11 -15.86 0.55
N ASP A 83 10.25 -17.03 1.17
CA ASP A 83 10.21 -18.33 0.46
C ASP A 83 8.83 -18.57 -0.18
N ARG A 84 7.75 -18.16 0.49
CA ARG A 84 6.38 -18.29 -0.01
C ARG A 84 6.04 -17.29 -1.13
N ALA A 85 6.69 -16.13 -1.15
CA ALA A 85 6.43 -15.08 -2.15
C ALA A 85 6.96 -15.42 -3.56
N GLY A 86 7.81 -16.46 -3.69
CA GLY A 86 8.39 -16.85 -4.96
C GLY A 86 9.46 -15.88 -5.46
N SER A 87 9.50 -15.63 -6.78
CA SER A 87 10.57 -14.89 -7.45
C SER A 87 10.24 -13.44 -7.83
N SER A 88 8.99 -12.99 -7.66
CA SER A 88 8.61 -11.61 -7.99
C SER A 88 9.22 -10.64 -6.97
N PRO A 89 10.06 -9.67 -7.37
CA PRO A 89 10.65 -8.72 -6.43
C PRO A 89 9.60 -7.88 -5.69
N ALA A 90 8.48 -7.56 -6.35
CA ALA A 90 7.38 -6.81 -5.75
C ALA A 90 6.67 -7.65 -4.67
N GLU A 91 6.36 -8.92 -4.96
CA GLU A 91 5.73 -9.80 -3.97
C GLU A 91 6.67 -10.12 -2.81
N ARG A 92 7.97 -10.28 -3.07
CA ARG A 92 8.98 -10.48 -2.03
C ARG A 92 9.10 -9.25 -1.12
N LEU A 93 9.14 -8.04 -1.69
CA LEU A 93 9.19 -6.80 -0.90
C LEU A 93 7.91 -6.65 -0.06
N ARG A 94 6.73 -6.88 -0.66
CA ARG A 94 5.46 -6.94 0.07
C ARG A 94 5.51 -7.93 1.22
N ALA A 95 6.02 -9.15 0.98
CA ALA A 95 6.07 -10.21 1.96
C ALA A 95 6.98 -9.85 3.14
N VAL A 96 8.17 -9.28 2.90
CA VAL A 96 9.06 -8.83 3.98
C VAL A 96 8.39 -7.74 4.82
N VAL A 97 7.82 -6.72 4.18
CA VAL A 97 7.19 -5.59 4.87
C VAL A 97 6.03 -6.06 5.76
N LEU A 98 5.17 -6.94 5.24
CA LEU A 98 4.04 -7.48 6.00
C LEU A 98 4.48 -8.47 7.09
N ALA A 99 5.51 -9.28 6.82
CA ALA A 99 6.06 -10.20 7.81
C ALA A 99 6.63 -9.45 9.02
N SER A 100 7.26 -8.30 8.81
CA SER A 100 7.77 -7.45 9.91
C SER A 100 6.68 -6.86 10.80
N LEU A 101 5.42 -6.94 10.38
CA LEU A 101 4.23 -6.60 11.16
C LEU A 101 3.44 -7.83 11.62
N ALA A 102 3.95 -9.04 11.41
CA ALA A 102 3.24 -10.27 11.79
C ALA A 102 3.09 -10.40 13.31
N PRO A 103 2.00 -11.02 13.81
CA PRO A 103 1.76 -11.20 15.24
C PRO A 103 2.92 -11.87 15.99
N GLU A 104 3.66 -12.75 15.32
CA GLU A 104 4.82 -13.44 15.86
C GLU A 104 5.97 -12.48 16.20
N ILE A 105 6.09 -11.38 15.47
CA ILE A 105 7.16 -10.39 15.65
C ILE A 105 6.73 -9.26 16.58
N THR A 106 5.52 -8.76 16.36
CA THR A 106 4.97 -7.54 16.98
C THR A 106 4.09 -7.89 18.19
N GLU A 107 4.53 -8.88 18.95
CA GLU A 107 4.00 -9.15 20.27
C GLU A 107 4.63 -8.14 21.25
N PRO A 108 3.83 -7.43 22.09
CA PRO A 108 4.35 -6.31 22.87
C PRO A 108 5.53 -6.62 23.79
N ARG A 109 5.61 -7.83 24.35
CA ARG A 109 6.72 -8.24 25.22
C ARG A 109 8.00 -8.46 24.40
N LYS A 110 7.90 -9.01 23.19
CA LYS A 110 9.04 -9.16 22.26
C LYS A 110 9.56 -7.81 21.79
N VAL A 111 8.66 -6.88 21.46
CA VAL A 111 9.04 -5.52 21.10
C VAL A 111 9.74 -4.82 22.27
N ALA A 112 9.24 -4.96 23.50
CA ALA A 112 9.90 -4.43 24.68
C ALA A 112 11.32 -5.00 24.90
N VAL A 113 11.55 -6.27 24.58
CA VAL A 113 12.89 -6.88 24.57
C VAL A 113 13.78 -6.14 23.56
N TRP A 114 13.36 -6.00 22.31
CA TRP A 114 14.12 -5.28 21.29
C TRP A 114 14.56 -3.89 21.74
N TYR A 115 13.64 -3.06 22.23
CA TYR A 115 13.96 -1.71 22.68
C TYR A 115 14.85 -1.66 23.92
N ALA A 116 14.67 -2.60 24.87
CA ALA A 116 15.51 -2.68 26.06
C ALA A 116 16.97 -2.89 25.67
N PHE A 117 17.25 -3.79 24.73
CA PHE A 117 18.62 -4.02 24.28
C PHE A 117 19.13 -2.95 23.32
N MET A 118 18.29 -2.42 22.43
CA MET A 118 18.68 -1.36 21.49
C MET A 118 19.20 -0.11 22.20
N SER A 119 18.57 0.28 23.32
CA SER A 119 19.04 1.43 24.12
C SER A 119 20.45 1.25 24.70
N GLU A 120 20.93 0.02 24.84
CA GLU A 120 22.26 -0.33 25.33
C GLU A 120 23.19 -0.85 24.21
N GLY A 121 22.67 -0.97 22.98
CA GLY A 121 23.31 -1.72 21.89
C GLY A 121 24.61 -1.10 21.35
N HIS A 122 24.82 0.21 21.52
CA HIS A 122 26.09 0.86 21.19
C HIS A 122 27.19 0.54 22.22
N ALA A 123 26.82 0.27 23.47
CA ALA A 123 27.77 0.02 24.56
C ALA A 123 28.09 -1.49 24.73
N ARG A 124 27.39 -2.37 24.01
CA ARG A 124 27.38 -3.81 24.23
C ARG A 124 27.78 -4.59 22.97
N ALA A 125 29.01 -5.10 22.96
CA ALA A 125 29.56 -5.89 21.85
C ALA A 125 28.79 -7.22 21.63
N ASP A 126 28.28 -7.82 22.70
CA ASP A 126 27.49 -9.05 22.66
C ASP A 126 26.12 -8.85 21.99
N TYR A 127 25.51 -7.67 22.12
CA TYR A 127 24.31 -7.29 21.36
C TYR A 127 24.60 -7.20 19.85
N GLN A 128 25.70 -6.52 19.48
CA GLN A 128 26.10 -6.36 18.09
C GLN A 128 26.41 -7.71 17.42
N GLU A 129 26.98 -8.66 18.16
CA GLU A 129 27.25 -10.01 17.66
C GLU A 129 25.96 -10.77 17.30
N ILE A 130 24.89 -10.60 18.09
CA ILE A 130 23.62 -11.30 17.87
C ILE A 130 22.78 -10.60 16.80
N CYS A 131 22.63 -9.28 16.87
CA CYS A 131 21.67 -8.51 16.08
C CYS A 131 22.31 -7.75 14.92
N GLY A 132 23.54 -7.24 15.06
CA GLY A 132 24.13 -6.32 14.07
C GLY A 132 24.25 -6.91 12.66
N HIS A 133 24.69 -8.18 12.55
CA HIS A 133 24.72 -8.88 11.26
C HIS A 133 23.31 -9.15 10.69
N ARG A 134 22.31 -9.35 11.55
CA ARG A 134 20.93 -9.61 11.14
C ARG A 134 20.28 -8.33 10.62
N ASP A 135 20.44 -7.22 11.34
CA ASP A 135 19.92 -5.90 10.97
C ASP A 135 20.50 -5.46 9.61
N GLN A 136 21.81 -5.63 9.43
CA GLN A 136 22.47 -5.30 8.17
C GLN A 136 21.97 -6.17 7.01
N ARG A 137 21.74 -7.47 7.25
CA ARG A 137 21.22 -8.39 6.24
C ARG A 137 19.77 -8.06 5.87
N TYR A 138 18.94 -7.76 6.86
CA TYR A 138 17.54 -7.36 6.67
C TYR A 138 17.43 -6.08 5.83
N PHE A 139 18.20 -5.03 6.17
CA PHE A 139 18.25 -3.81 5.38
C PHE A 139 18.74 -4.06 3.95
N THR A 140 19.78 -4.89 3.79
CA THR A 140 20.34 -5.24 2.48
C THR A 140 19.30 -5.95 1.59
N GLU A 141 18.48 -6.83 2.15
CA GLU A 141 17.39 -7.52 1.42
C GLU A 141 16.33 -6.51 0.94
N ILE A 142 15.83 -5.64 1.82
CA ILE A 142 14.83 -4.60 1.46
C ILE A 142 15.41 -3.66 0.38
N HIS A 143 16.65 -3.22 0.54
CA HIS A 143 17.32 -2.36 -0.42
C HIS A 143 17.49 -3.05 -1.79
N GLY A 144 17.89 -4.32 -1.81
CA GLY A 144 18.01 -5.12 -3.02
C GLY A 144 16.68 -5.24 -3.76
N LEU A 145 15.61 -5.57 -3.02
CA LEU A 145 14.26 -5.69 -3.56
C LEU A 145 13.74 -4.35 -4.10
N CYS A 146 13.95 -3.24 -3.39
CA CYS A 146 13.60 -1.91 -3.89
C CYS A 146 14.30 -1.61 -5.22
N ARG A 147 15.60 -1.92 -5.34
CA ARG A 147 16.36 -1.73 -6.59
C ARG A 147 15.78 -2.57 -7.73
N GLU A 148 15.39 -3.81 -7.46
CA GLU A 148 14.78 -4.70 -8.45
C GLU A 148 13.38 -4.24 -8.88
N VAL A 149 12.54 -3.79 -7.95
CA VAL A 149 11.22 -3.22 -8.25
C VAL A 149 11.33 -1.94 -9.09
N ILE A 150 12.31 -1.07 -8.79
CA ILE A 150 12.60 0.13 -9.59
C ILE A 150 13.04 -0.25 -11.01
N ALA A 151 13.79 -1.34 -11.18
CA ALA A 151 14.24 -1.79 -12.49
C ALA A 151 13.09 -2.28 -13.40
N LEU A 152 11.92 -2.60 -12.82
CA LEU A 152 10.71 -2.95 -13.58
C LEU A 152 10.02 -1.72 -14.22
N ALA A 153 10.31 -0.50 -13.77
CA ALA A 153 9.67 0.71 -14.27
C ALA A 153 10.21 1.14 -15.65
N ASN A 154 9.31 1.56 -16.54
CA ASN A 154 9.65 2.11 -17.85
C ASN A 154 8.80 3.36 -18.18
N PRO A 155 9.39 4.55 -18.47
CA PRO A 155 10.80 4.88 -18.34
C PRO A 155 11.21 5.09 -16.86
N ARG A 156 12.48 4.84 -16.56
CA ARG A 156 13.06 4.88 -15.20
C ARG A 156 12.90 6.26 -14.56
N PRO A 157 12.05 6.44 -13.53
CA PRO A 157 12.09 7.65 -12.72
C PRO A 157 13.40 7.70 -11.91
N ALA A 158 13.92 8.90 -11.64
CA ALA A 158 15.10 9.11 -10.80
C ALA A 158 14.75 8.87 -9.33
N ILE A 159 14.62 7.60 -8.94
CA ILE A 159 14.23 7.18 -7.59
C ILE A 159 15.41 6.50 -6.90
N SER A 160 15.72 6.93 -5.67
CA SER A 160 16.76 6.34 -4.85
C SER A 160 16.24 5.10 -4.12
N ALA A 161 16.72 3.91 -4.50
CA ALA A 161 16.42 2.65 -3.81
C ALA A 161 16.81 2.72 -2.32
N SER A 162 17.93 3.37 -2.00
CA SER A 162 18.40 3.55 -0.62
C SER A 162 17.46 4.45 0.19
N ALA A 163 17.00 5.56 -0.38
CA ALA A 163 16.05 6.43 0.31
C ALA A 163 14.73 5.72 0.59
N ILE A 164 14.22 4.93 -0.37
CA ILE A 164 12.99 4.16 -0.16
C ILE A 164 13.20 3.05 0.88
N ALA A 165 14.30 2.31 0.82
CA ALA A 165 14.58 1.27 1.81
C ALA A 165 14.64 1.83 3.23
N HIS A 166 15.30 2.97 3.43
CA HIS A 166 15.29 3.68 4.72
C HIS A 166 13.88 4.14 5.13
N ALA A 167 13.07 4.64 4.20
CA ALA A 167 11.70 5.05 4.49
C ALA A 167 10.81 3.85 4.89
N ILE A 168 10.97 2.70 4.24
CA ILE A 168 10.27 1.45 4.60
C ILE A 168 10.68 1.00 6.01
N CYS A 169 11.98 0.93 6.29
CA CYS A 169 12.46 0.55 7.63
C CYS A 169 11.96 1.54 8.69
N GLY A 170 12.05 2.84 8.43
CA GLY A 170 11.57 3.87 9.36
C GLY A 170 10.06 3.77 9.63
N LEU A 171 9.25 3.44 8.63
CA LEU A 171 7.82 3.21 8.81
C LEU A 171 7.53 1.97 9.68
N ILE A 172 8.29 0.89 9.47
CA ILE A 172 8.18 -0.32 10.30
C ILE A 172 8.62 -0.04 11.74
N ASP A 173 9.73 0.68 11.91
CA ASP A 173 10.25 1.08 13.22
C ASP A 173 9.24 1.95 13.97
N GLU A 174 8.53 2.86 13.28
CA GLU A 174 7.44 3.64 13.87
C GLU A 174 6.32 2.74 14.39
N PHE A 175 5.86 1.77 13.59
CA PHE A 175 4.82 0.85 14.05
C PHE A 175 5.27 -0.07 15.19
N TRP A 176 6.55 -0.39 15.28
CA TRP A 176 7.09 -1.11 16.44
C TRP A 176 7.06 -0.23 17.70
N GLN A 177 7.31 1.08 17.58
CA GLN A 177 7.11 2.01 18.69
C GLN A 177 5.62 2.07 19.09
N ASP A 178 4.71 2.13 18.12
CA ASP A 178 3.27 2.07 18.40
C ASP A 178 2.87 0.79 19.14
N VAL A 179 3.40 -0.38 18.76
CA VAL A 179 3.18 -1.62 19.52
C VAL A 179 3.67 -1.50 20.96
N LEU A 180 4.81 -0.85 21.18
CA LEU A 180 5.36 -0.65 22.53
C LEU A 180 4.49 0.29 23.38
N PHE A 181 3.93 1.36 22.78
CA PHE A 181 3.17 2.38 23.50
C PHE A 181 1.67 2.05 23.62
N ILE A 182 1.05 1.56 22.54
CA ILE A 182 -0.38 1.23 22.45
C ILE A 182 -0.64 -0.17 23.02
N GLY A 183 0.29 -1.11 22.83
CA GLY A 183 0.17 -2.47 23.34
C GLY A 183 -0.95 -3.27 22.65
N ALA A 184 -1.93 -3.73 23.43
CA ALA A 184 -2.97 -4.65 22.96
C ALA A 184 -3.93 -4.03 21.93
N ASP A 185 -4.06 -2.70 21.92
CA ASP A 185 -4.96 -1.98 21.01
C ASP A 185 -4.30 -1.64 19.66
N PHE A 186 -3.09 -2.14 19.40
CA PHE A 186 -2.37 -1.90 18.15
C PHE A 186 -3.11 -2.51 16.93
N GLU A 187 -3.51 -1.65 16.00
CA GLU A 187 -4.24 -2.02 14.79
C GLU A 187 -3.31 -2.53 13.68
N ARG A 188 -2.92 -3.80 13.76
CA ARG A 188 -2.00 -4.44 12.80
C ARG A 188 -2.42 -4.35 11.34
N GLU A 189 -3.71 -4.52 11.08
CA GLU A 189 -4.26 -4.45 9.72
C GLU A 189 -4.08 -3.05 9.14
N ARG A 190 -4.32 -2.01 9.95
CA ARG A 190 -4.12 -0.61 9.58
C ARG A 190 -2.65 -0.29 9.31
N ALA A 191 -1.74 -0.72 10.17
CA ALA A 191 -0.30 -0.58 9.94
C ALA A 191 0.14 -1.27 8.63
N SER A 192 -0.42 -2.45 8.36
CA SER A 192 -0.16 -3.20 7.12
C SER A 192 -0.68 -2.45 5.89
N ASN A 193 -1.89 -1.88 5.97
CA ASN A 193 -2.46 -1.05 4.91
C ASN A 193 -1.64 0.22 4.66
N GLN A 194 -1.15 0.88 5.70
CA GLN A 194 -0.29 2.07 5.58
C GLN A 194 1.04 1.75 4.90
N CYS A 195 1.66 0.62 5.25
CA CYS A 195 2.83 0.10 4.53
C CYS A 195 2.54 -0.15 3.04
N LEU A 196 1.42 -0.80 2.72
CA LEU A 196 1.04 -1.07 1.33
C LEU A 196 0.70 0.22 0.56
N ALA A 197 0.06 1.19 1.20
CA ALA A 197 -0.22 2.50 0.63
C ALA A 197 1.07 3.28 0.35
N PHE A 198 2.05 3.20 1.25
CA PHE A 198 3.37 3.77 1.01
C PHE A 198 4.04 3.11 -0.21
N LEU A 199 4.06 1.77 -0.29
CA LEU A 199 4.61 1.04 -1.43
C LEU A 199 3.92 1.41 -2.74
N ALA A 200 2.59 1.51 -2.77
CA ALA A 200 1.83 1.93 -3.95
C ALA A 200 2.05 3.41 -4.32
N SER A 201 2.39 4.26 -3.35
CA SER A 201 2.72 5.67 -3.61
C SER A 201 4.08 5.81 -4.30
N VAL A 202 5.08 5.02 -3.89
CA VAL A 202 6.46 5.11 -4.44
C VAL A 202 6.71 4.17 -5.61
N PHE A 203 5.94 3.08 -5.71
CA PHE A 203 6.01 2.07 -6.78
C PHE A 203 4.64 1.79 -7.41
N PRO A 204 3.96 2.80 -8.00
CA PRO A 204 2.61 2.66 -8.54
C PRO A 204 2.50 1.70 -9.74
N TRP A 205 3.62 1.33 -10.36
CA TRP A 205 3.66 0.32 -11.42
C TRP A 205 3.69 -1.12 -10.87
N ALA A 206 4.02 -1.30 -9.59
CA ALA A 206 4.17 -2.60 -8.96
C ALA A 206 3.07 -2.89 -7.93
N TYR A 207 2.46 -1.86 -7.34
CA TYR A 207 1.41 -2.03 -6.33
C TYR A 207 0.20 -1.14 -6.61
N GLN A 208 -0.95 -1.63 -6.17
CA GLN A 208 -2.21 -0.89 -6.18
C GLN A 208 -2.42 -0.26 -4.80
N MET A 209 -2.89 0.99 -4.78
CA MET A 209 -3.27 1.66 -3.52
C MET A 209 -4.37 0.84 -2.83
N PRO A 210 -4.21 0.48 -1.54
CA PRO A 210 -5.26 -0.18 -0.78
C PRO A 210 -6.52 0.68 -0.73
N GLU A 211 -7.68 0.07 -0.91
CA GLU A 211 -8.94 0.77 -0.68
C GLU A 211 -9.17 0.90 0.84
N GLY A 212 -9.11 2.12 1.41
CA GLY A 212 -9.74 2.36 2.71
C GLY A 212 -9.14 3.35 3.71
N GLU A 213 -7.85 3.68 3.74
CA GLU A 213 -7.30 4.34 4.95
C GLU A 213 -6.27 5.44 4.66
N GLY A 214 -6.77 6.60 4.24
CA GLY A 214 -6.01 7.85 4.15
C GLY A 214 -6.38 8.88 5.22
N ALA A 215 -6.80 8.48 6.43
CA ALA A 215 -7.22 9.41 7.48
C ALA A 215 -6.43 9.23 8.80
N ASP A 216 -5.62 10.24 9.09
CA ASP A 216 -5.04 10.56 10.39
C ASP A 216 -6.15 10.97 11.39
N PRO A 217 -6.24 10.36 12.59
CA PRO A 217 -7.30 10.65 13.56
C PRO A 217 -7.21 12.05 14.20
N GLN A 218 -6.10 12.78 14.04
CA GLN A 218 -5.94 14.15 14.59
C GLN A 218 -6.29 15.27 13.59
N HIS A 219 -6.65 14.93 12.37
CA HIS A 219 -7.33 15.83 11.44
C HIS A 219 -8.67 15.19 11.06
N PRO A 220 -9.82 15.78 11.44
CA PRO A 220 -11.11 15.29 10.99
C PRO A 220 -11.27 15.61 9.50
N GLY A 221 -10.57 14.84 8.67
CA GLY A 221 -10.90 14.68 7.26
C GLY A 221 -12.27 14.04 7.24
N ALA A 222 -13.25 14.85 6.83
CA ALA A 222 -14.59 14.40 6.48
C ALA A 222 -14.52 13.03 5.81
N GLY A 223 -15.33 12.08 6.28
CA GLY A 223 -15.38 10.76 5.68
C GLY A 223 -15.67 10.91 4.20
N VAL A 224 -14.65 10.75 3.35
CA VAL A 224 -14.79 10.99 1.91
C VAL A 224 -15.64 9.87 1.34
N ARG A 225 -16.94 10.13 1.18
CA ARG A 225 -17.78 9.39 0.24
C ARG A 225 -17.05 9.40 -1.10
N LYS A 226 -16.83 8.20 -1.66
CA LYS A 226 -16.32 8.05 -3.04
C LYS A 226 -17.11 9.00 -3.95
N PRO A 227 -16.45 9.76 -4.85
CA PRO A 227 -17.13 10.64 -5.80
C PRO A 227 -18.29 9.92 -6.49
N ALA A 228 -19.47 10.52 -6.50
CA ALA A 228 -20.60 9.89 -7.17
C ALA A 228 -20.45 10.07 -8.68
N ILE A 229 -20.57 8.99 -9.45
CA ILE A 229 -20.66 9.09 -10.91
C ILE A 229 -22.12 8.93 -11.33
N ARG A 230 -22.65 9.93 -12.02
CA ARG A 230 -24.02 9.89 -12.56
C ARG A 230 -24.07 10.42 -13.98
N ARG A 231 -25.14 10.08 -14.70
CA ARG A 231 -25.41 10.66 -16.02
C ARG A 231 -25.81 12.13 -15.84
N ALA A 232 -25.23 13.01 -16.66
CA ALA A 232 -25.59 14.41 -16.70
C ALA A 232 -26.94 14.60 -17.40
N SER A 233 -27.67 15.61 -16.97
CA SER A 233 -28.92 16.08 -17.55
C SER A 233 -28.78 17.55 -17.99
N THR A 234 -29.82 18.09 -18.62
CA THR A 234 -29.88 19.52 -18.97
C THR A 234 -29.75 20.44 -17.76
N ASP A 235 -30.15 19.98 -16.56
CA ASP A 235 -30.03 20.76 -15.32
C ASP A 235 -28.55 20.97 -14.92
N ASP A 236 -27.66 20.12 -15.43
CA ASP A 236 -26.22 20.17 -15.16
C ASP A 236 -25.44 21.06 -16.13
N LEU A 237 -26.12 21.65 -17.13
CA LEU A 237 -25.49 22.36 -18.24
C LEU A 237 -24.44 23.38 -17.79
N SER A 238 -24.73 24.15 -16.74
CA SER A 238 -23.82 25.17 -16.22
C SER A 238 -22.50 24.58 -15.68
N GLU A 239 -22.57 23.44 -14.99
CA GLU A 239 -21.41 22.78 -14.39
C GLU A 239 -20.63 21.97 -15.43
N VAL A 240 -21.31 21.25 -16.32
CA VAL A 240 -20.65 20.56 -17.44
C VAL A 240 -19.95 21.59 -18.33
N ALA A 241 -20.58 22.73 -18.64
CA ALA A 241 -19.96 23.78 -19.45
C ALA A 241 -18.71 24.37 -18.79
N ARG A 242 -18.68 24.48 -17.46
CA ARG A 242 -17.48 24.91 -16.73
C ARG A 242 -16.34 23.91 -16.92
N LEU A 243 -16.60 22.62 -16.67
CA LEU A 243 -15.58 21.57 -16.80
C LEU A 243 -15.13 21.38 -18.26
N PHE A 244 -16.06 21.45 -19.20
CA PHE A 244 -15.79 21.35 -20.64
C PHE A 244 -14.93 22.51 -21.14
N ASP A 245 -15.16 23.73 -20.65
CA ASP A 245 -14.29 24.86 -20.98
C ASP A 245 -12.87 24.69 -20.42
N LEU A 246 -12.73 24.17 -19.19
CA LEU A 246 -11.42 23.85 -18.60
C LEU A 246 -10.69 22.74 -19.39
N TYR A 247 -11.43 21.73 -19.86
CA TYR A 247 -10.91 20.72 -20.77
C TYR A 247 -10.41 21.32 -22.08
N ARG A 248 -11.15 22.24 -22.69
CA ARG A 248 -10.70 22.94 -23.91
C ARG A 248 -9.44 23.76 -23.67
N GLN A 249 -9.35 24.44 -22.54
CA GLN A 249 -8.15 25.19 -22.14
C GLN A 249 -6.94 24.28 -21.94
N PHE A 250 -7.13 23.04 -21.46
CA PHE A 250 -6.07 22.04 -21.41
C PHE A 250 -5.50 21.70 -22.81
N TYR A 251 -6.35 21.73 -23.84
CA TYR A 251 -5.95 21.65 -25.26
C TYR A 251 -5.62 23.01 -25.89
N GLN A 252 -5.19 23.98 -25.09
CA GLN A 252 -4.70 25.30 -25.52
C GLN A 252 -5.73 26.19 -26.24
N GLN A 253 -7.02 25.92 -26.05
CA GLN A 253 -8.07 26.80 -26.56
C GLN A 253 -8.34 27.98 -25.61
N PRO A 254 -8.72 29.15 -26.13
CA PRO A 254 -9.15 30.28 -25.29
C PRO A 254 -10.39 29.94 -24.46
N ALA A 255 -10.43 30.45 -23.22
CA ALA A 255 -11.57 30.32 -22.32
C ALA A 255 -12.84 30.89 -22.98
N ASN A 256 -13.88 30.08 -23.10
CA ASN A 256 -15.16 30.44 -23.69
C ASN A 256 -16.28 29.56 -23.11
N ARG A 257 -16.58 29.77 -21.82
CA ARG A 257 -17.65 29.08 -21.09
C ARG A 257 -19.03 29.23 -21.74
N ARG A 258 -19.33 30.39 -22.33
CA ARG A 258 -20.60 30.62 -23.04
C ARG A 258 -20.71 29.71 -24.27
N GLY A 259 -19.65 29.62 -25.06
CA GLY A 259 -19.58 28.73 -26.23
C GLY A 259 -19.67 27.25 -25.83
N ALA A 260 -19.00 26.85 -24.74
CA ALA A 260 -19.12 25.51 -24.18
C ALA A 260 -20.58 25.18 -23.79
N GLY A 261 -21.28 26.11 -23.14
CA GLY A 261 -22.70 25.97 -22.81
C GLY A 261 -23.58 25.78 -24.04
N VAL A 262 -23.44 26.65 -25.05
CA VAL A 262 -24.22 26.53 -26.31
C VAL A 262 -23.94 25.19 -27.01
N TYR A 263 -22.68 24.76 -27.04
CA TYR A 263 -22.29 23.49 -27.65
C TYR A 263 -22.93 22.29 -26.94
N LEU A 264 -22.85 22.25 -25.60
CA LEU A 264 -23.39 21.15 -24.79
C LEU A 264 -24.92 21.11 -24.80
N ASP A 265 -25.58 22.28 -24.78
CA ASP A 265 -27.04 22.39 -24.88
C ASP A 265 -27.57 21.73 -26.17
N GLN A 266 -26.88 21.94 -27.29
CA GLN A 266 -27.21 21.26 -28.55
C GLN A 266 -27.05 19.74 -28.47
N ARG A 267 -26.02 19.24 -27.76
CA ARG A 267 -25.81 17.79 -27.58
C ARG A 267 -26.89 17.17 -26.70
N PHE A 268 -27.27 17.85 -25.61
CA PHE A 268 -28.39 17.43 -24.77
C PHE A 268 -29.70 17.42 -25.55
N ALA A 269 -29.98 18.46 -26.34
CA ALA A 269 -31.20 18.56 -27.13
C ALA A 269 -31.28 17.52 -28.28
N ALA A 270 -30.13 17.18 -28.88
CA ALA A 270 -30.05 16.19 -29.94
C ALA A 270 -29.96 14.74 -29.43
N GLU A 271 -29.67 14.55 -28.14
CA GLU A 271 -29.34 13.26 -27.52
C GLU A 271 -28.25 12.47 -28.29
N ASP A 272 -27.33 13.20 -28.93
CA ASP A 272 -26.28 12.65 -29.78
C ASP A 272 -24.99 12.34 -29.00
N SER A 273 -24.95 12.65 -27.70
CA SER A 273 -23.86 12.30 -26.79
C SER A 273 -24.38 11.85 -25.42
N VAL A 274 -23.54 11.10 -24.71
CA VAL A 274 -23.77 10.71 -23.31
C VAL A 274 -22.66 11.28 -22.45
N ILE A 275 -23.06 12.06 -21.45
CA ILE A 275 -22.14 12.71 -20.51
C ILE A 275 -22.31 12.08 -19.13
N PHE A 276 -21.21 11.68 -18.51
CA PHE A 276 -21.17 11.31 -17.10
C PHE A 276 -20.40 12.36 -16.31
N LEU A 277 -20.94 12.75 -15.16
CA LEU A 277 -20.32 13.67 -14.22
C LEU A 277 -19.82 12.92 -13.00
N ALA A 278 -18.65 13.32 -12.53
CA ALA A 278 -18.16 12.99 -11.20
C ALA A 278 -18.45 14.16 -10.27
N GLU A 279 -19.08 13.88 -9.14
CA GLU A 279 -19.38 14.87 -8.11
C GLU A 279 -18.60 14.58 -6.84
N ASP A 280 -18.06 15.63 -6.21
CA ASP A 280 -17.53 15.53 -4.87
C ASP A 280 -18.65 15.49 -3.82
N GLU A 281 -18.27 15.41 -2.56
CA GLU A 281 -19.18 15.29 -1.43
C GLU A 281 -20.11 16.50 -1.26
N SER A 282 -19.70 17.66 -1.75
CA SER A 282 -20.49 18.88 -1.72
C SER A 282 -21.52 18.95 -2.86
N GLY A 283 -21.56 17.93 -3.72
CA GLY A 283 -22.37 17.91 -4.94
C GLY A 283 -21.77 18.76 -6.06
N ARG A 284 -20.50 19.17 -5.94
CA ARG A 284 -19.83 19.94 -6.98
C ARG A 284 -19.26 19.01 -8.03
N ALA A 285 -19.48 19.34 -9.30
CA ALA A 285 -18.90 18.59 -10.40
C ALA A 285 -17.36 18.76 -10.44
N ILE A 286 -16.63 17.66 -10.33
CA ILE A 286 -15.15 17.63 -10.28
C ILE A 286 -14.52 16.94 -11.50
N GLY A 287 -15.33 16.33 -12.36
CA GLY A 287 -14.85 15.71 -13.60
C GLY A 287 -16.01 15.28 -14.48
N PHE A 288 -15.72 15.01 -15.75
CA PHE A 288 -16.70 14.47 -16.68
C PHE A 288 -16.05 13.58 -17.73
N THR A 289 -16.88 12.74 -18.36
CA THR A 289 -16.56 12.12 -19.65
C THR A 289 -17.74 12.26 -20.60
N GLN A 290 -17.45 12.39 -21.89
CA GLN A 290 -18.44 12.51 -22.95
C GLN A 290 -18.17 11.49 -24.05
N MET A 291 -19.22 10.74 -24.40
CA MET A 291 -19.19 9.64 -25.37
C MET A 291 -20.16 9.91 -26.51
N TYR A 292 -19.78 9.52 -27.73
CA TYR A 292 -20.61 9.62 -28.93
C TYR A 292 -20.88 8.24 -29.52
N PRO A 293 -22.12 7.92 -29.93
CA PRO A 293 -22.42 6.65 -30.55
C PRO A 293 -21.87 6.63 -31.98
N ALA A 294 -21.29 5.50 -32.36
CA ALA A 294 -20.77 5.27 -33.70
C ALA A 294 -21.14 3.87 -34.22
N LEU A 295 -21.02 3.69 -35.54
CA LEU A 295 -21.38 2.46 -36.24
C LEU A 295 -20.15 1.92 -36.95
N CYS A 296 -19.83 0.65 -36.70
CA CYS A 296 -18.79 -0.06 -37.42
C CYS A 296 -19.46 -0.92 -38.50
N SER A 297 -19.38 -0.49 -39.77
CA SER A 297 -19.99 -1.23 -40.88
C SER A 297 -19.36 -2.60 -41.12
N VAL A 298 -18.06 -2.75 -40.82
CA VAL A 298 -17.34 -4.04 -40.96
C VAL A 298 -17.84 -5.07 -39.96
N ALA A 299 -18.05 -4.65 -38.70
CA ALA A 299 -18.58 -5.52 -37.65
C ALA A 299 -20.11 -5.53 -37.57
N MET A 300 -20.78 -4.70 -38.37
CA MET A 300 -22.23 -4.46 -38.34
C MET A 300 -22.77 -4.19 -36.92
N ALA A 301 -22.00 -3.47 -36.11
CA ALA A 301 -22.27 -3.25 -34.70
C ALA A 301 -22.10 -1.79 -34.30
N ARG A 302 -22.78 -1.40 -33.22
CA ARG A 302 -22.56 -0.10 -32.55
C ARG A 302 -21.28 -0.17 -31.72
N TYR A 303 -20.60 0.95 -31.61
CA TYR A 303 -19.53 1.15 -30.65
C TYR A 303 -19.61 2.59 -30.12
N TRP A 304 -18.89 2.88 -29.05
CA TRP A 304 -18.81 4.24 -28.53
C TRP A 304 -17.46 4.85 -28.82
N VAL A 305 -17.44 6.14 -29.13
CA VAL A 305 -16.23 6.95 -29.12
C VAL A 305 -16.22 7.77 -27.85
N LEU A 306 -15.28 7.51 -26.95
CA LEU A 306 -15.04 8.35 -25.78
C LEU A 306 -14.14 9.51 -26.21
N TYR A 307 -14.75 10.67 -26.40
CA TYR A 307 -14.08 11.82 -27.02
C TYR A 307 -13.46 12.72 -25.97
N ASP A 308 -14.16 12.95 -24.86
CA ASP A 308 -13.71 13.87 -23.82
C ASP A 308 -13.62 13.14 -22.48
N LEU A 309 -12.48 13.28 -21.80
CA LEU A 309 -12.28 12.90 -20.41
C LEU A 309 -11.52 14.02 -19.71
N PHE A 310 -12.08 14.53 -18.61
CA PHE A 310 -11.42 15.57 -17.84
C PHE A 310 -11.73 15.46 -16.36
N VAL A 311 -10.71 15.71 -15.55
CA VAL A 311 -10.82 15.84 -14.10
C VAL A 311 -10.18 17.16 -13.69
N ASP A 312 -10.92 17.94 -12.92
CA ASP A 312 -10.48 19.21 -12.34
C ASP A 312 -9.16 18.99 -11.59
N ARG A 313 -8.22 19.93 -11.72
CA ARG A 313 -6.87 19.80 -11.16
C ARG A 313 -6.89 19.54 -9.65
N ALA A 314 -7.84 20.15 -8.94
CA ALA A 314 -8.00 19.98 -7.49
C ALA A 314 -8.44 18.55 -7.09
N ALA A 315 -9.00 17.78 -8.02
CA ALA A 315 -9.52 16.42 -7.80
C ALA A 315 -8.66 15.32 -8.46
N ARG A 316 -7.49 15.65 -9.01
CA ARG A 316 -6.58 14.66 -9.61
C ARG A 316 -5.89 13.84 -8.52
N GLY A 317 -5.54 12.58 -8.85
CA GLY A 317 -4.93 11.64 -7.91
C GLY A 317 -5.93 10.86 -7.05
N ALA A 318 -7.20 11.28 -6.98
CA ALA A 318 -8.26 10.61 -6.22
C ALA A 318 -9.00 9.51 -7.00
N GLY A 319 -8.44 9.00 -8.11
CA GLY A 319 -9.06 7.93 -8.91
C GLY A 319 -10.29 8.32 -9.74
N VAL A 320 -10.73 9.59 -9.73
CA VAL A 320 -11.93 10.08 -10.45
C VAL A 320 -11.95 9.69 -11.93
N GLY A 321 -10.80 9.82 -12.62
CA GLY A 321 -10.69 9.46 -14.04
C GLY A 321 -10.99 7.98 -14.29
N ARG A 322 -10.51 7.08 -13.41
CA ARG A 322 -10.81 5.64 -13.48
C ARG A 322 -12.31 5.41 -13.30
N MET A 323 -12.94 6.07 -12.34
CA MET A 323 -14.37 5.91 -12.06
C MET A 323 -15.24 6.36 -13.23
N LEU A 324 -14.89 7.47 -13.89
CA LEU A 324 -15.56 7.95 -15.10
C LEU A 324 -15.42 6.93 -16.25
N MET A 325 -14.21 6.40 -16.47
CA MET A 325 -13.96 5.40 -17.51
C MET A 325 -14.69 4.08 -17.24
N GLU A 326 -14.77 3.65 -15.99
CA GLU A 326 -15.53 2.46 -15.60
C GLU A 326 -17.03 2.64 -15.80
N ARG A 327 -17.57 3.83 -15.49
CA ARG A 327 -18.97 4.13 -15.79
C ARG A 327 -19.23 4.15 -17.30
N ALA A 328 -18.32 4.72 -18.08
CA ALA A 328 -18.38 4.70 -19.54
C ALA A 328 -18.36 3.26 -20.09
N ARG A 329 -17.50 2.39 -19.54
CA ARG A 329 -17.46 0.96 -19.87
C ARG A 329 -18.79 0.27 -19.56
N ALA A 330 -19.33 0.46 -18.36
CA ALA A 330 -20.63 -0.08 -17.98
C ALA A 330 -21.74 0.38 -18.95
N HIS A 331 -21.73 1.65 -19.35
CA HIS A 331 -22.70 2.18 -20.31
C HIS A 331 -22.58 1.52 -21.69
N ALA A 332 -21.35 1.34 -22.19
CA ALA A 332 -21.13 0.67 -23.45
C ALA A 332 -21.65 -0.78 -23.42
N VAL A 333 -21.40 -1.52 -22.35
CA VAL A 333 -21.93 -2.88 -22.15
C VAL A 333 -23.46 -2.88 -22.08
N GLU A 334 -24.05 -2.01 -21.27
CA GLU A 334 -25.51 -1.83 -21.14
C GLU A 334 -26.18 -1.54 -22.48
N SER A 335 -25.52 -0.78 -23.36
CA SER A 335 -26.02 -0.40 -24.67
C SER A 335 -25.79 -1.46 -25.77
N GLY A 336 -25.14 -2.58 -25.45
CA GLY A 336 -24.78 -3.63 -26.42
C GLY A 336 -23.70 -3.20 -27.42
N ALA A 337 -22.83 -2.26 -27.04
CA ALA A 337 -21.73 -1.80 -27.89
C ALA A 337 -20.61 -2.84 -27.99
N LEU A 338 -20.01 -2.95 -29.17
CA LEU A 338 -18.89 -3.86 -29.44
C LEU A 338 -17.62 -3.46 -28.68
N ARG A 339 -17.33 -2.16 -28.58
CA ARG A 339 -16.12 -1.60 -27.96
C ARG A 339 -16.29 -0.11 -27.63
N ILE A 340 -15.26 0.44 -26.97
CA ILE A 340 -15.05 1.88 -26.81
C ILE A 340 -13.73 2.26 -27.50
N ASP A 341 -13.80 3.21 -28.42
CA ASP A 341 -12.62 3.79 -29.07
C ASP A 341 -12.35 5.18 -28.46
N LEU A 342 -11.08 5.55 -28.34
CA LEU A 342 -10.67 6.88 -27.91
C LEU A 342 -9.37 7.28 -28.59
N GLU A 343 -9.11 8.58 -28.61
CA GLU A 343 -7.87 9.14 -29.11
C GLU A 343 -7.29 10.09 -28.07
N THR A 344 -5.97 10.12 -27.96
CA THR A 344 -5.29 10.97 -26.99
C THR A 344 -4.03 11.57 -27.59
N ALA A 345 -3.60 12.71 -27.06
CA ALA A 345 -2.35 13.33 -27.46
C ALA A 345 -1.16 12.42 -27.11
N VAL A 346 -0.13 12.42 -27.97
CA VAL A 346 1.05 11.55 -27.83
C VAL A 346 1.85 11.83 -26.56
N ASP A 347 1.76 13.07 -26.04
CA ASP A 347 2.39 13.55 -24.82
C ASP A 347 1.50 13.42 -23.57
N ASN A 348 0.23 13.03 -23.73
CA ASN A 348 -0.67 12.74 -22.61
C ASN A 348 -0.38 11.36 -21.99
N THR A 349 0.83 11.21 -21.44
CA THR A 349 1.32 9.96 -20.84
C THR A 349 0.48 9.51 -19.65
N ILE A 350 -0.07 10.44 -18.87
CA ILE A 350 -0.98 10.16 -17.75
C ILE A 350 -2.28 9.51 -18.26
N GLY A 351 -2.88 10.07 -19.31
CA GLY A 351 -4.07 9.50 -19.95
C GLY A 351 -3.77 8.11 -20.54
N GLN A 352 -2.67 7.97 -21.27
CA GLN A 352 -2.25 6.69 -21.86
C GLN A 352 -2.11 5.58 -20.81
N ALA A 353 -1.39 5.86 -19.71
CA ALA A 353 -1.23 4.90 -18.62
C ALA A 353 -2.56 4.50 -17.96
N LEU A 354 -3.49 5.46 -17.81
CA LEU A 354 -4.83 5.17 -17.30
C LEU A 354 -5.58 4.22 -18.24
N TYR A 355 -5.60 4.50 -19.55
CA TYR A 355 -6.29 3.69 -20.54
C TYR A 355 -5.71 2.27 -20.60
N GLU A 356 -4.39 2.13 -20.66
CA GLU A 356 -3.71 0.83 -20.69
C GLU A 356 -3.99 0.02 -19.41
N SER A 357 -4.00 0.67 -18.24
CA SER A 357 -4.36 0.01 -16.97
C SER A 357 -5.82 -0.48 -16.90
N LEU A 358 -6.69 0.03 -17.79
CA LEU A 358 -8.09 -0.35 -17.92
C LEU A 358 -8.32 -1.36 -19.07
N GLY A 359 -7.26 -1.85 -19.68
CA GLY A 359 -7.31 -2.85 -20.75
C GLY A 359 -7.54 -2.26 -22.15
N TYR A 360 -7.46 -0.93 -22.32
CA TYR A 360 -7.42 -0.34 -23.65
C TYR A 360 -6.08 -0.68 -24.30
N VAL A 361 -6.13 -1.11 -25.56
CA VAL A 361 -4.93 -1.49 -26.32
C VAL A 361 -4.67 -0.42 -27.37
N ARG A 362 -3.42 0.03 -27.48
CA ARG A 362 -3.01 1.00 -28.49
C ARG A 362 -3.14 0.39 -29.89
N GLU A 363 -3.89 1.04 -30.77
CA GLU A 363 -4.03 0.67 -32.18
C GLU A 363 -2.70 0.88 -32.95
N THR A 364 -2.29 -0.09 -33.75
CA THR A 364 -1.02 -0.06 -34.52
C THR A 364 -1.18 -0.48 -35.98
N GLN A 365 -2.37 -0.91 -36.41
CA GLN A 365 -2.66 -1.43 -37.74
C GLN A 365 -3.27 -0.37 -38.67
N PHE A 366 -3.91 0.65 -38.12
CA PHE A 366 -4.58 1.70 -38.90
C PHE A 366 -3.92 3.07 -38.73
N HIS A 367 -3.86 3.82 -39.82
CA HIS A 367 -3.42 5.22 -39.80
C HIS A 367 -4.61 6.17 -39.66
N LYS A 368 -4.47 7.17 -38.80
CA LYS A 368 -5.43 8.27 -38.69
C LYS A 368 -5.04 9.40 -39.64
N TYR A 369 -5.97 9.81 -40.50
CA TYR A 369 -5.84 10.99 -41.35
C TYR A 369 -6.92 12.01 -40.99
N SER A 370 -6.53 13.28 -40.87
CA SER A 370 -7.47 14.38 -40.65
C SER A 370 -7.28 15.43 -41.74
N LEU A 371 -8.36 15.80 -42.42
CA LEU A 371 -8.41 16.95 -43.32
C LEU A 371 -9.10 18.10 -42.60
N ASN A 372 -8.40 19.20 -42.38
CA ASN A 372 -9.01 20.41 -41.83
C ASN A 372 -9.90 21.06 -42.92
N LEU A 373 -11.16 21.32 -42.60
CA LEU A 373 -12.16 21.87 -43.53
C LEU A 373 -12.53 23.33 -43.24
N GLY A 374 -11.95 23.96 -42.21
CA GLY A 374 -12.25 25.33 -41.81
C GLY A 374 -12.54 25.47 -40.33
#